data_AF-A0A349HQZ1-F1
#
_entry.id   AF-A0A349HQZ1-F1
#
_cell.length_a   1.000
_cell.length_b   1.000
_cell.length_c   1.000
_cell.angle_alpha   90.00
_cell.angle_beta   90.00
_cell.angle_gamma   90.00
#
_symmetry.space_group_name_H-M   'P 1'
#
loop_
_entity.id
_entity.type
_entity.pdbx_description
1 polymer ?
#
loop_
_entity_poly.entity_id
_entity_poly.type
_entity_poly.pdbx_seq_one_letter_code
_entity_poly.pdbx_strand_id
1 'polypeptide(L)'
;KEFKSDSPSQISTVILKEQKASLYKCMNELSEKEQRVLNLFYFQGFSIQEISEELSLEYRSVINIKSKAVKKLRSMCYLLME
;
A
#
# COMPACT_ATOMS: atom_id res chain seq x y z
N LYS A 1 22.26 -20.70 -25.23
CA LYS A 1 21.40 -19.55 -25.59
C LYS A 1 20.27 -19.55 -24.57
N GLU A 2 20.41 -18.77 -23.49
CA GLU A 2 19.41 -18.73 -22.42
C GLU A 2 18.14 -18.03 -22.92
N PHE A 3 17.04 -18.77 -23.01
CA PHE A 3 15.71 -18.19 -23.23
C PHE A 3 15.19 -17.70 -21.88
N LYS A 4 15.48 -16.45 -21.53
CA LYS A 4 14.71 -15.73 -20.50
C LYS A 4 13.42 -15.27 -21.16
N SER A 5 12.35 -16.05 -21.01
CA SER A 5 11.01 -15.58 -21.30
C SER A 5 10.64 -14.56 -20.22
N ASP A 6 10.81 -13.28 -20.52
CA ASP A 6 10.42 -12.13 -19.68
C ASP A 6 8.89 -12.02 -19.44
N SER A 7 8.10 -13.01 -19.86
CA SER A 7 6.67 -13.04 -19.63
C SER A 7 6.34 -13.78 -18.33
N PRO A 8 5.64 -13.15 -17.37
CA PRO A 8 5.18 -13.87 -16.19
C PRO A 8 4.33 -15.05 -16.63
N SER A 9 4.61 -16.23 -16.07
CA SER A 9 3.81 -17.42 -16.35
C SER A 9 2.34 -17.16 -16.02
N GLN A 10 1.42 -17.88 -16.66
CA GLN A 10 -0.01 -17.78 -16.36
C GLN A 10 -0.29 -18.00 -14.85
N ILE A 11 0.47 -18.91 -14.23
CA ILE A 11 0.41 -19.19 -12.78
C ILE A 11 0.85 -17.95 -11.98
N SER A 12 1.99 -17.34 -12.33
CA SER A 12 2.47 -16.12 -11.67
C SER A 12 1.47 -14.98 -11.75
N THR A 13 0.77 -14.84 -12.88
CA THR A 13 -0.27 -13.82 -13.08
C THR A 13 -1.46 -14.02 -12.16
N VAL A 14 -1.91 -15.27 -11.98
CA VAL A 14 -3.00 -15.62 -11.06
C VAL A 14 -2.62 -15.30 -9.62
N ILE A 15 -1.42 -15.71 -9.19
CA ILE A 15 -0.90 -15.44 -7.83
C ILE A 15 -0.85 -13.93 -7.55
N LEU A 16 -0.32 -13.14 -8.49
CA LEU A 16 -0.26 -11.67 -8.36
C LEU A 16 -1.66 -11.05 -8.23
N LYS A 17 -2.64 -11.57 -8.98
CA LYS A 17 -4.03 -11.10 -8.91
C LYS A 17 -4.64 -11.36 -7.53
N GLU A 18 -4.40 -12.54 -6.97
CA GLU A 18 -4.89 -12.90 -5.63
C GLU A 18 -4.21 -12.07 -4.54
N GLN A 19 -2.89 -11.93 -4.58
CA GLN A 19 -2.14 -11.07 -3.66
C GLN A 19 -2.61 -9.62 -3.70
N LYS A 20 -2.84 -9.09 -4.92
CA LYS A 20 -3.40 -7.75 -5.11
C LYS A 20 -4.79 -7.64 -4.50
N ALA A 21 -5.66 -8.64 -4.70
CA ALA A 21 -6.99 -8.65 -4.11
C ALA A 21 -6.96 -8.66 -2.57
N SER A 22 -6.07 -9.46 -1.96
CA SER A 22 -5.86 -9.47 -0.51
C SER A 22 -5.34 -8.13 0.01
N LEU A 23 -4.38 -7.52 -0.69
CA LEU A 23 -3.89 -6.19 -0.32
C LEU A 23 -4.99 -5.12 -0.38
N TYR A 24 -5.86 -5.16 -1.39
CA TYR A 24 -7.01 -4.25 -1.46
C TYR A 24 -7.97 -4.44 -0.30
N LYS A 25 -8.23 -5.69 0.12
CA LYS A 25 -9.05 -5.94 1.32
C LYS A 25 -8.41 -5.30 2.55
N CYS A 26 -7.11 -5.49 2.78
CA CYS A 26 -6.42 -4.87 3.90
C CYS A 26 -6.42 -3.33 3.83
N MET A 27 -6.29 -2.75 2.64
CA MET A 27 -6.38 -1.31 2.43
C MET A 27 -7.76 -0.77 2.80
N ASN A 28 -8.83 -1.50 2.51
CA ASN A 28 -10.20 -1.10 2.86
C ASN A 28 -10.47 -1.11 4.37
N GLU A 29 -9.73 -1.92 5.14
CA GLU A 29 -9.81 -1.96 6.61
C GLU A 29 -9.08 -0.79 7.30
N LEU A 30 -8.27 -0.02 6.56
CA LEU A 30 -7.68 1.20 7.08
C LEU A 30 -8.73 2.31 7.18
N SER A 31 -8.54 3.24 8.12
CA SER A 31 -9.38 4.43 8.18
C SER A 31 -9.20 5.30 6.93
N GLU A 32 -10.22 6.10 6.57
CA GLU A 32 -10.15 6.98 5.40
C GLU A 32 -8.93 7.90 5.41
N LYS A 33 -8.53 8.41 6.58
CA LYS A 33 -7.32 9.23 6.75
C LYS A 33 -6.04 8.46 6.44
N GLU A 34 -5.94 7.21 6.92
CA GLU A 34 -4.80 6.33 6.64
C GLU A 34 -4.72 6.00 5.14
N GLN A 35 -5.86 5.66 4.53
CA GLN A 35 -5.94 5.40 3.09
C GLN A 35 -5.54 6.62 2.26
N ARG A 36 -6.03 7.82 2.62
CA ARG A 36 -5.72 9.07 1.90
C ARG A 36 -4.23 9.40 1.94
N VAL A 37 -3.60 9.29 3.11
CA VAL A 37 -2.15 9.53 3.27
C VAL A 37 -1.34 8.54 2.43
N LEU A 38 -1.72 7.25 2.42
CA LEU A 38 -1.02 6.25 1.60
C LEU A 38 -1.23 6.48 0.11
N ASN A 39 -2.43 6.86 -0.32
CA ASN A 39 -2.74 7.18 -1.71
C ASN A 39 -1.91 8.35 -2.21
N LEU A 40 -1.88 9.46 -1.46
CA LEU A 40 -1.08 10.62 -1.81
C LEU A 40 0.41 10.28 -1.89
N PHE A 41 0.94 9.51 -0.93
CA PHE A 41 2.37 9.19 -0.87
C PHE A 41 2.80 8.19 -1.95
N TYR A 42 2.13 7.04 -2.07
CA TYR A 42 2.59 5.94 -2.94
C TYR A 42 2.05 6.00 -4.37
N PHE A 43 0.87 6.56 -4.58
CA PHE A 43 0.23 6.58 -5.90
C PHE A 43 0.31 7.95 -6.57
N GLN A 44 0.26 9.03 -5.80
CA GLN A 44 0.35 10.39 -6.34
C GLN A 44 1.75 11.02 -6.19
N GLY A 45 2.64 10.40 -5.41
CA GLY A 45 4.04 10.83 -5.28
C GLY A 45 4.26 12.08 -4.41
N PHE A 46 3.27 12.46 -3.61
CA PHE A 46 3.38 13.65 -2.75
C PHE A 46 4.39 13.40 -1.62
N SER A 47 5.18 14.42 -1.31
CA SER A 47 6.02 14.44 -0.12
C SER A 47 5.21 14.55 1.17
N ILE A 48 5.82 14.26 2.32
CA ILE A 48 5.16 14.37 3.62
C ILE A 48 4.70 15.82 3.89
N GLN A 49 5.46 16.81 3.40
CA GLN A 49 5.11 18.22 3.54
C GLN A 49 3.89 18.57 2.67
N GLU A 50 3.87 18.16 1.40
CA GLU A 50 2.71 18.38 0.53
C GLU A 50 1.44 17.70 1.06
N ILE A 51 1.56 16.51 1.66
CA ILE A 51 0.44 15.81 2.30
C ILE A 51 -0.04 16.55 3.55
N SER A 52 0.90 17.11 4.32
CA SER A 52 0.62 17.91 5.52
C SER A 52 -0.22 19.13 5.16
N GLU A 53 0.14 19.82 4.08
CA GLU A 53 -0.57 20.97 3.54
C GLU A 53 -1.94 20.57 2.95
N GLU A 54 -1.97 19.56 2.07
CA GLU A 54 -3.19 19.05 1.40
C GLU A 54 -4.26 18.58 2.39
N LEU A 55 -3.85 17.91 3.47
CA LEU A 55 -4.78 17.38 4.47
C LEU A 55 -4.97 18.30 5.68
N SER A 56 -4.31 19.46 5.71
CA SER A 56 -4.29 20.37 6.86
C SER A 56 -3.95 19.64 8.17
N LEU A 57 -2.92 18.79 8.12
CA LEU A 57 -2.41 18.01 9.24
C LEU A 57 -1.00 18.45 9.59
N GLU A 58 -0.62 18.32 10.85
CA GLU A 58 0.78 18.48 11.27
C GLU A 58 1.72 17.48 10.58
N TYR A 59 2.93 17.92 10.20
CA TYR A 59 3.94 17.09 9.55
C TYR A 59 4.21 15.77 10.32
N ARG A 60 4.34 15.85 11.65
CA ARG A 60 4.52 14.68 12.51
C ARG A 60 3.31 13.74 12.50
N SER A 61 2.10 14.29 12.39
CA SER A 61 0.87 13.51 12.30
C SER A 61 0.84 12.72 10.99
N VAL A 62 1.22 13.31 9.86
CA VAL A 62 1.32 12.59 8.58
C VAL A 62 2.30 11.42 8.67
N ILE A 63 3.48 11.63 9.27
CA ILE A 63 4.46 10.55 9.49
C ILE A 63 3.86 9.43 10.33
N ASN A 64 3.22 9.78 11.46
CA ASN A 64 2.63 8.81 12.37
C ASN A 64 1.50 8.03 11.70
N ILE A 65 0.62 8.70 10.96
CA ILE A 65 -0.48 8.07 10.22
C ILE A 65 0.10 7.10 9.18
N LYS A 66 1.07 7.55 8.36
CA LYS A 66 1.72 6.70 7.35
C LYS A 66 2.36 5.47 7.98
N SER A 67 3.14 5.66 9.05
CA SER A 67 3.84 4.58 9.75
C SER A 67 2.85 3.57 10.35
N LYS A 68 1.80 4.07 11.02
CA LYS A 68 0.74 3.23 11.61
C LYS A 68 -0.05 2.47 10.54
N ALA A 69 -0.39 3.12 9.44
CA ALA A 69 -1.11 2.52 8.32
C ALA A 69 -0.30 1.37 7.69
N VAL A 70 0.99 1.59 7.40
CA VAL A 70 1.89 0.56 6.87
C VAL A 70 2.05 -0.61 7.85
N LYS A 71 2.19 -0.31 9.15
CA LYS A 71 2.28 -1.35 10.19
C LYS A 71 1.00 -2.20 10.26
N LYS A 72 -0.17 -1.58 10.18
CA LYS A 72 -1.47 -2.28 10.11
C LYS A 72 -1.56 -3.14 8.86
N LEU A 73 -1.25 -2.61 7.68
CA LEU A 73 -1.27 -3.37 6.44
C LEU A 73 -0.38 -4.60 6.51
N ARG A 74 0.84 -4.44 7.03
CA ARG A 74 1.76 -5.56 7.21
C ARG A 74 1.19 -6.61 8.14
N SER A 75 0.59 -6.21 9.26
CA SER A 75 -0.03 -7.14 10.21
C SER A 75 -1.21 -7.89 9.60
N MET A 76 -2.08 -7.20 8.86
CA MET A 76 -3.26 -7.79 8.22
C MET A 76 -2.87 -8.71 7.06
N CYS A 77 -1.92 -8.30 6.22
CA CYS A 77 -1.43 -9.11 5.11
C CYS A 77 -0.67 -10.34 5.59
N TYR A 78 0.02 -10.27 6.73
CA TYR A 78 0.67 -11.44 7.33
C TYR A 78 -0.35 -12.45 7.86
N LEU A 79 -1.44 -11.98 8.49
CA LEU A 79 -2.53 -12.84 8.97
C LEU A 79 -3.29 -13.55 7.83
N LEU A 80 -3.26 -13.00 6.61
CA LEU A 80 -3.89 -13.59 5.43
C LEU A 80 -3.01 -14.62 4.71
N MET A 81 -1.77 -14.82 5.16
CA MET A 81 -0.82 -15.80 4.62
C MET A 81 -0.68 -17.06 5.49
N GLU A 82 -1.43 -17.17 6.58
CA GLU A 82 -1.63 -18.39 7.39
C GLU A 82 -2.94 -19.09 6.99
#